data_AF-A0A4R9EX55-F1
#
_entry.id   AF-A0A4R9EX55-F1
#
_cell.length_a   1.000
_cell.length_b   1.000
_cell.length_c   1.000
_cell.angle_alpha   90.00
_cell.angle_beta   90.00
_cell.angle_gamma   90.00
#
_symmetry.space_group_name_H-M   'P 1'
#
loop_
_entity.id
_entity.type
_entity.pdbx_description
1 polymer ?
#
loop_
_entity_poly.entity_id
_entity_poly.type
_entity_poly.pdbx_seq_one_letter_code
_entity_poly.pdbx_strand_id
1 'polypeptide(L)'
;LLNPSTPPTGGALPQAGQITLDKPVRDIQGCDFVSDTRLVCASNDASKELWPEDRPMLQVDLERALDGKPVTGKVTSLFAAPQRSICPGTFEAEGVDYDSARRTLRVEVVPPVPCLVATSVYAYRPTTG
;
A
#
# COMPACT_ATOMS: atom_id res chain seq x y z
N LEU A 1 22.47 19.35 -10.46
CA LEU A 1 22.05 17.95 -10.24
C LEU A 1 23.24 17.21 -9.63
N LEU A 2 23.10 16.66 -8.43
CA LEU A 2 24.23 16.30 -7.55
C LEU A 2 24.81 14.88 -7.75
N ASN A 3 24.36 14.15 -8.78
CA ASN A 3 24.94 12.86 -9.15
C ASN A 3 25.07 12.76 -10.69
N PRO A 4 26.29 12.72 -11.25
CA PRO A 4 26.51 12.64 -12.70
C PRO A 4 26.13 11.29 -13.32
N SER A 5 25.88 10.26 -12.51
CA SER A 5 25.39 8.96 -12.96
C SER A 5 23.86 8.88 -13.08
N THR A 6 23.13 9.88 -12.59
CA THR A 6 21.68 9.95 -12.77
C THR A 6 21.34 10.38 -14.20
N PRO A 7 20.44 9.69 -14.92
CA PRO A 7 19.99 10.14 -16.23
C PRO A 7 19.55 11.61 -16.16
N PRO A 8 19.94 12.46 -17.14
CA PRO A 8 19.53 13.87 -17.19
C PRO A 8 18.00 14.04 -17.19
N THR A 9 17.29 12.99 -17.61
CA THR A 9 15.82 12.89 -17.67
C THR A 9 15.17 12.46 -16.36
N GLY A 10 15.95 12.15 -15.31
CA GLY A 10 15.48 11.58 -14.03
C GLY A 10 14.52 12.46 -13.21
N GLY A 11 14.00 13.55 -13.78
CA GLY A 11 12.98 14.41 -13.17
C GLY A 11 11.64 14.43 -13.91
N ALA A 12 11.50 13.77 -15.07
CA ALA A 12 10.27 13.77 -15.86
C ALA A 12 9.72 12.34 -16.00
N LEU A 13 9.20 11.78 -14.91
CA LEU A 13 8.43 10.54 -14.97
C LEU A 13 7.05 10.85 -15.54
N PRO A 14 6.68 10.33 -16.73
CA PRO A 14 5.33 10.51 -17.24
C PRO A 14 4.35 9.82 -16.30
N GLN A 15 3.24 10.49 -15.98
CA GLN A 15 2.16 9.88 -15.23
C GLN A 15 1.60 8.68 -16.02
N ALA A 16 1.62 7.49 -15.42
CA ALA A 16 1.13 6.26 -16.06
C ALA A 16 -0.40 6.24 -16.26
N GLY A 17 -1.13 7.00 -15.45
CA GLY A 17 -2.58 7.15 -15.50
C GLY A 17 -3.11 7.78 -14.22
N GLN A 18 -4.35 8.25 -14.23
CA GLN A 18 -5.07 8.65 -13.02
C GLN A 18 -6.03 7.53 -12.65
N ILE A 19 -5.96 7.05 -11.41
CA ILE A 19 -6.93 6.11 -10.87
C ILE A 19 -7.97 6.92 -10.08
N THR A 20 -9.25 6.76 -10.43
CA THR A 20 -10.39 7.30 -9.67
C THR A 20 -11.00 6.17 -8.87
N LEU A 21 -11.02 6.30 -7.54
CA LEU A 21 -11.55 5.27 -6.65
C LEU A 21 -13.07 5.36 -6.56
N ASP A 22 -13.75 4.21 -6.54
CA ASP A 22 -15.21 4.12 -6.40
C ASP A 22 -15.72 4.45 -4.98
N LYS A 23 -14.81 4.40 -4.00
CA LYS A 23 -15.05 4.70 -2.59
C LYS A 23 -13.93 5.57 -2.04
N PRO A 24 -14.24 6.45 -1.07
CA PRO A 24 -13.21 7.21 -0.39
C PRO A 24 -12.25 6.28 0.37
N VAL A 25 -10.99 6.69 0.38
CA VAL A 25 -9.94 6.13 1.24
C VAL A 25 -9.28 7.27 2.00
N ARG A 26 -8.64 6.96 3.12
CA ARG A 26 -7.97 7.95 3.97
C ARG A 26 -6.61 7.42 4.38
N ASP A 27 -5.67 8.34 4.53
CA ASP A 27 -4.35 8.06 5.11
C ASP A 27 -3.62 6.88 4.42
N ILE A 28 -3.56 6.90 3.08
CA ILE A 28 -2.85 5.88 2.30
C ILE A 28 -1.35 6.16 2.37
N GLN A 29 -0.59 5.16 2.81
CA GLN A 29 0.84 5.25 3.04
C GLN A 29 1.65 4.67 1.88
N GLY A 30 1.05 3.74 1.14
CA GLY A 30 1.63 3.22 -0.09
C GLY A 30 0.74 2.16 -0.71
N CYS A 31 0.90 1.96 -2.02
CA CYS A 31 0.28 0.89 -2.78
C CYS A 31 1.30 0.22 -3.68
N ASP A 32 1.11 -1.06 -3.96
CA ASP A 32 1.89 -1.77 -4.97
C ASP A 32 0.99 -2.60 -5.88
N PHE A 33 1.40 -2.73 -7.15
CA PHE A 33 0.72 -3.57 -8.12
C PHE A 33 1.04 -5.04 -7.86
N VAL A 34 -0.01 -5.84 -7.66
CA VAL A 34 0.08 -7.30 -7.53
C VAL A 34 -0.27 -8.03 -8.82
N SER A 35 -0.87 -7.31 -9.79
CA SER A 35 -1.05 -7.67 -11.19
C SER A 35 -1.02 -6.39 -12.05
N ASP A 36 -1.31 -6.48 -13.35
CA ASP A 36 -1.48 -5.31 -14.24
C ASP A 36 -2.73 -4.46 -13.93
N THR A 37 -3.66 -5.01 -13.16
CA THR A 37 -5.01 -4.50 -12.94
C THR A 37 -5.40 -4.48 -11.47
N ARG A 38 -4.50 -4.87 -10.55
CA ARG A 38 -4.78 -4.92 -9.11
C ARG A 38 -3.65 -4.30 -8.32
N LEU A 39 -4.04 -3.41 -7.41
CA LEU A 39 -3.17 -2.89 -6.36
C LEU A 39 -3.59 -3.43 -5.01
N VAL A 40 -2.63 -3.52 -4.10
CA VAL A 40 -2.88 -3.57 -2.65
C VAL A 40 -2.30 -2.30 -2.04
N CYS A 41 -3.05 -1.66 -1.16
CA CYS A 41 -2.71 -0.40 -0.52
C CYS A 41 -2.74 -0.55 1.00
N ALA A 42 -1.74 0.00 1.69
CA ALA A 42 -1.78 0.17 3.14
C ALA A 42 -2.37 1.52 3.50
N SER A 43 -3.38 1.49 4.37
CA SER A 43 -3.91 2.69 5.02
C SER A 43 -3.49 2.71 6.48
N ASN A 44 -3.09 3.88 6.97
CA ASN A 44 -2.86 4.13 8.40
C ASN A 44 -4.14 4.61 9.12
N ASP A 45 -5.29 4.59 8.45
CA ASP A 45 -6.56 5.05 9.01
C ASP A 45 -7.01 4.20 10.20
N ALA A 46 -6.99 4.81 11.38
CA ALA A 46 -7.39 4.20 12.65
C ALA A 46 -8.87 4.34 12.97
N SER A 47 -9.60 5.20 12.25
CA SER A 47 -10.86 5.75 12.75
C SER A 47 -12.05 4.80 12.60
N LYS A 48 -11.94 3.84 11.67
CA LYS A 48 -12.99 2.89 11.29
C LYS A 48 -14.27 3.50 10.71
N GLU A 49 -14.22 4.75 10.26
CA GLU A 49 -15.38 5.44 9.66
C GLU A 49 -15.62 5.02 8.20
N LEU A 50 -14.54 4.86 7.42
CA LEU A 50 -14.63 4.50 5.99
C LEU A 50 -14.60 2.99 5.77
N TRP A 51 -13.90 2.27 6.64
CA TRP A 51 -13.67 0.83 6.56
C TRP A 51 -13.75 0.22 7.96
N PRO A 52 -14.24 -1.03 8.11
CA PRO A 52 -14.43 -1.63 9.45
C PRO A 52 -13.13 -1.97 10.17
N GLU A 53 -12.03 -2.12 9.44
CA GLU A 53 -10.71 -2.45 9.98
C GLU A 53 -9.96 -1.22 10.48
N ASP A 54 -9.21 -1.43 11.56
CA ASP A 54 -8.15 -0.49 11.97
C ASP A 54 -6.94 -0.69 11.07
N ARG A 55 -6.48 0.39 10.39
CA ARG A 55 -5.37 0.37 9.43
C ARG A 55 -5.58 -0.67 8.32
N PRO A 56 -6.60 -0.49 7.46
CA PRO A 56 -7.00 -1.49 6.49
C PRO A 56 -5.95 -1.69 5.39
N MET A 57 -5.71 -2.94 5.01
CA MET A 57 -5.15 -3.28 3.70
C MET A 57 -6.29 -3.29 2.68
N LEU A 58 -6.21 -2.40 1.69
CA LEU A 58 -7.24 -2.20 0.68
C LEU A 58 -6.78 -2.80 -0.65
N GLN A 59 -7.64 -3.59 -1.29
CA GLN A 59 -7.47 -3.99 -2.67
C GLN A 59 -8.16 -2.98 -3.58
N VAL A 60 -7.46 -2.58 -4.65
CA VAL A 60 -8.00 -1.72 -5.71
C VAL A 60 -7.95 -2.49 -7.02
N ASP A 61 -9.12 -2.88 -7.54
CA ASP A 61 -9.28 -3.55 -8.82
C ASP A 61 -9.57 -2.52 -9.92
N LEU A 62 -8.69 -2.43 -10.92
CA LEU A 62 -8.82 -1.56 -12.08
C LEU A 62 -9.63 -2.24 -13.18
N GLU A 63 -10.45 -1.47 -13.88
CA GLU A 63 -11.21 -1.95 -15.06
C GLU A 63 -10.30 -2.40 -16.21
N ARG A 64 -9.08 -1.85 -16.27
CA ARG A 64 -8.04 -2.15 -17.25
C ARG A 64 -6.66 -1.73 -16.74
N ALA A 65 -5.60 -2.27 -17.36
CA ALA A 65 -4.23 -1.84 -17.08
C ALA A 65 -4.02 -0.36 -17.43
N LEU A 66 -3.06 0.27 -16.77
CA LEU A 66 -2.72 1.67 -17.00
C LEU A 66 -2.18 1.89 -18.43
N ASP A 67 -2.78 2.82 -19.16
CA ASP A 67 -2.49 3.12 -20.56
C ASP A 67 -2.32 4.63 -20.82
N GLY A 68 -2.08 5.42 -19.77
CA GLY A 68 -2.02 6.88 -19.81
C GLY A 68 -3.37 7.57 -19.71
N LYS A 69 -4.50 6.84 -19.77
CA LYS A 69 -5.85 7.41 -19.63
C LYS A 69 -6.41 7.19 -18.23
N PRO A 70 -7.38 8.01 -17.77
CA PRO A 70 -8.05 7.79 -16.49
C PRO A 70 -8.77 6.43 -16.43
N VAL A 71 -8.70 5.74 -15.28
CA VAL A 71 -9.36 4.45 -15.05
C VAL A 71 -10.04 4.45 -13.68
N THR A 72 -11.15 3.71 -13.55
CA THR A 72 -11.81 3.50 -12.25
C THR A 72 -11.14 2.35 -11.51
N GLY A 73 -10.95 2.51 -10.21
CA GLY A 73 -10.51 1.46 -9.29
C GLY A 73 -11.62 1.14 -8.28
N LYS A 74 -12.03 -0.12 -8.22
CA LYS A 74 -12.97 -0.63 -7.21
C LYS A 74 -12.22 -0.97 -5.94
N VAL A 75 -12.60 -0.35 -4.82
CA VAL A 75 -11.95 -0.55 -3.53
C VAL A 75 -12.69 -1.58 -2.68
N THR A 76 -11.94 -2.52 -2.13
CA THR A 76 -12.41 -3.50 -1.15
C THR A 76 -11.42 -3.58 0.00
N SER A 77 -11.91 -3.83 1.22
CA SER A 77 -11.04 -4.13 2.36
C SER A 77 -10.67 -5.61 2.34
N LEU A 78 -9.38 -5.90 2.52
CA LEU A 78 -8.86 -7.26 2.58
C LEU A 78 -8.77 -7.76 4.03
N PHE A 79 -8.03 -7.02 4.86
CA PHE A 79 -7.77 -7.34 6.27
C PHE A 79 -7.18 -6.14 7.01
N ALA A 80 -7.19 -6.19 8.34
CA ALA A 80 -6.52 -5.19 9.19
C ALA A 80 -5.00 -5.43 9.24
N ALA A 81 -4.19 -4.37 9.21
CA ALA A 81 -2.76 -4.48 9.46
C ALA A 81 -2.49 -5.18 10.81
N PRO A 82 -1.54 -6.12 10.90
CA PRO A 82 -1.23 -6.75 12.17
C PRO A 82 -0.63 -5.74 13.15
N GLN A 83 -1.19 -5.69 14.35
CA GLN A 83 -0.74 -4.82 15.42
C GLN A 83 -0.26 -5.68 16.59
N ARG A 84 1.03 -6.01 16.63
CA ARG A 84 1.63 -6.86 17.66
C ARG A 84 2.84 -6.17 18.29
N SER A 85 2.74 -5.86 19.58
CA SER A 85 3.83 -5.29 20.37
C SER A 85 3.61 -5.60 21.85
N ILE A 86 4.70 -5.62 22.62
CA ILE A 86 4.63 -5.61 24.09
C ILE A 86 4.37 -4.20 24.63
N CYS A 87 4.65 -3.16 23.84
CA CYS A 87 4.41 -1.79 24.23
C CYS A 87 2.94 -1.41 23.96
N PRO A 88 2.27 -0.73 24.90
CA PRO A 88 0.97 -0.13 24.63
C PRO A 88 1.12 1.09 23.72
N GLY A 89 0.03 1.48 23.04
CA GLY A 89 -0.04 2.70 22.24
C GLY A 89 -0.55 2.44 20.83
N THR A 90 -0.26 3.37 19.92
CA THR A 90 -0.72 3.34 18.53
C THR A 90 0.36 2.80 17.60
N PHE A 91 -0.07 2.01 16.62
CA PHE A 91 0.78 1.53 15.54
C PHE A 91 0.72 2.51 14.36
N GLU A 92 1.63 2.37 13.41
CA GLU A 92 1.56 3.07 12.12
C GLU A 92 1.76 2.06 11.00
N ALA A 93 0.87 2.03 10.00
CA ALA A 93 1.15 1.32 8.76
C ALA A 93 2.05 2.21 7.90
N GLU A 94 3.08 1.67 7.26
CA GLU A 94 4.06 2.46 6.48
C GLU A 94 4.00 2.19 4.97
N GLY A 95 3.28 1.17 4.55
CA GLY A 95 3.19 0.80 3.14
C GLY A 95 3.15 -0.69 2.90
N VAL A 96 3.23 -1.03 1.62
CA VAL A 96 3.38 -2.39 1.14
C VAL A 96 4.43 -2.48 0.04
N ASP A 97 5.00 -3.66 -0.13
CA ASP A 97 5.85 -4.04 -1.25
C ASP A 97 5.43 -5.43 -1.75
N TYR A 98 5.33 -5.61 -3.06
CA TYR A 98 5.03 -6.89 -3.67
C TYR A 98 6.18 -7.39 -4.54
N ASP A 99 6.79 -8.48 -4.11
CA ASP A 99 7.74 -9.23 -4.91
C ASP A 99 7.00 -10.17 -5.85
N SER A 100 6.89 -9.79 -7.14
CA SER A 100 6.23 -10.59 -8.17
C SER A 100 6.95 -11.91 -8.49
N ALA A 101 8.27 -11.97 -8.35
CA ALA A 101 9.05 -13.19 -8.58
C ALA A 101 8.79 -14.23 -7.47
N ARG A 102 8.63 -13.77 -6.23
CA ARG A 102 8.34 -14.63 -5.06
C ARG A 102 6.86 -14.71 -4.72
N ARG A 103 6.00 -13.96 -5.41
CA ARG A 103 4.57 -13.77 -5.12
C ARG A 103 4.32 -13.49 -3.65
N THR A 104 5.07 -12.54 -3.10
CA THR A 104 5.06 -12.23 -1.67
C THR A 104 4.74 -10.75 -1.47
N LEU A 105 3.63 -10.49 -0.80
CA LEU A 105 3.27 -9.15 -0.32
C LEU A 105 3.89 -8.95 1.06
N ARG A 106 4.56 -7.83 1.27
CA ARG A 106 5.11 -7.39 2.54
C ARG A 106 4.33 -6.17 3.01
N VAL A 107 3.89 -6.19 4.26
CA VAL A 107 3.22 -5.06 4.92
C VAL A 107 4.12 -4.57 6.03
N GLU A 108 4.39 -3.27 6.05
CA GLU A 108 5.26 -2.63 7.02
C GLU A 108 4.44 -1.92 8.10
N VAL A 109 4.71 -2.25 9.36
CA VAL A 109 3.99 -1.69 10.51
C VAL A 109 4.98 -1.26 11.60
N VAL A 110 4.94 0.01 11.96
CA VAL A 110 5.71 0.59 13.05
C VAL A 110 4.97 0.38 14.38
N PRO A 111 5.63 -0.20 15.40
CA PRO A 111 5.04 -0.37 16.72
C PRO A 111 5.06 0.93 17.55
N PRO A 112 4.29 0.99 18.65
CA PRO A 112 4.29 2.14 19.56
C PRO A 112 5.65 2.40 20.22
N VAL A 113 5.91 3.66 20.60
CA VAL A 113 7.07 4.04 21.44
C VAL A 113 6.95 3.41 22.84
N PRO A 114 8.04 2.90 23.46
CA PRO A 114 9.43 2.91 22.98
C PRO A 114 9.82 1.69 22.12
N CYS A 115 8.88 0.82 21.74
CA CYS A 115 9.16 -0.35 20.91
C CYS A 115 9.48 -0.01 19.44
N LEU A 116 9.42 1.27 19.04
CA LEU A 116 9.96 1.85 17.81
C LEU A 116 11.50 1.66 17.74
N VAL A 117 11.95 0.41 17.62
CA VAL A 117 13.36 0.08 17.39
C VAL A 117 13.53 -0.50 16.00
N ALA A 118 12.52 -1.23 15.51
CA ALA A 118 12.44 -1.71 14.14
C ALA A 118 10.97 -1.81 13.69
N THR A 119 10.71 -1.45 12.44
CA THR A 119 9.46 -1.72 11.74
C THR A 119 9.25 -3.23 11.63
N SER A 120 8.05 -3.70 11.97
CA SER A 120 7.67 -5.09 11.76
C SER A 120 7.26 -5.28 10.30
N VAL A 121 7.77 -6.33 9.67
CA VAL A 121 7.43 -6.69 8.29
C VAL A 121 6.64 -8.01 8.30
N TYR A 122 5.40 -7.96 7.83
CA TYR A 122 4.53 -9.13 7.72
C TYR A 122 4.47 -9.58 6.26
N ALA A 123 4.88 -10.82 5.99
CA ALA A 123 4.91 -11.39 4.66
C ALA A 123 3.70 -12.31 4.41
N TYR A 124 3.03 -12.11 3.29
CA TYR A 124 1.85 -12.84 2.86
C TYR A 124 2.07 -13.44 1.49
N ARG A 125 1.50 -14.63 1.28
CA ARG A 125 1.35 -15.21 -0.06
C ARG A 125 -0.13 -15.24 -0.41
N PRO A 126 -0.48 -14.97 -1.67
CA PRO A 126 -1.86 -15.12 -2.12
C PRO A 126 -2.30 -16.57 -1.94
N THR A 127 -3.48 -16.76 -1.37
CA THR A 127 -4.12 -18.08 -1.23
C THR A 127 -4.93 -18.46 -2.47
N THR A 128 -5.18 -17.51 -3.36
CA THR A 128 -5.85 -17.66 -4.65
C THR A 128 -5.13 -16.84 -5.71
N GLY A 129 -5.03 -17.39 -6.93
CA GLY A 129 -4.38 -16.77 -8.09
C GLY A 129 -5.38 -16.27 -9.11
#